data_AF-A0A7K4GK28-F1
#
_entry.id   AF-A0A7K4GK28-F1
#
_cell.length_a   1.000
_cell.length_b   1.000
_cell.length_c   1.000
_cell.angle_alpha   90.00
_cell.angle_beta   90.00
_cell.angle_gamma   90.00
#
_symmetry.space_group_name_H-M   'P 1'
#
loop_
_entity.id
_entity.type
_entity.pdbx_description
1 polymer ?
#
loop_
_entity_poly.entity_id
_entity_poly.type
_entity_poly.pdbx_seq_one_letter_code
_entity_poly.pdbx_strand_id
1 'polypeptide(L)'
;MLFVDLIATDPSMVGIAWFDYYSIGHLCFGIAVFLFLSLFYTIPKHSGKTPIFSLIFVFILTLGILILWEVLENFLFINLGWKFEGRPDSWQNITTDLIIGTFGGIVSWIFCHEVFIKNKRIWAYYVFGIIGFTLWIVVFMVLRALTIT
;
A
#
# COMPACT_ATOMS: atom_id res chain seq x y z
N MET A 1 14.81 26.12 3.73
CA MET A 1 14.03 25.57 2.60
C MET A 1 13.03 24.55 3.13
N LEU A 2 11.98 24.99 3.84
CA LEU A 2 11.10 24.06 4.58
C LEU A 2 10.17 23.20 3.71
N PHE A 3 9.99 23.53 2.43
CA PHE A 3 9.04 22.86 1.52
C PHE A 3 9.70 21.91 0.50
N VAL A 4 11.02 22.03 0.28
CA VAL A 4 11.75 21.19 -0.69
C VAL A 4 11.90 19.76 -0.16
N ASP A 5 11.94 19.58 1.16
CA ASP A 5 12.04 18.26 1.80
C ASP A 5 10.70 17.51 1.86
N LEU A 6 9.56 18.17 1.56
CA LEU A 6 8.24 17.56 1.73
C LEU A 6 7.85 16.63 0.58
N ILE A 7 8.12 17.02 -0.67
CA ILE A 7 7.73 16.28 -1.87
C ILE A 7 8.93 16.18 -2.82
N ALA A 8 9.25 14.97 -3.26
CA ALA A 8 10.28 14.72 -4.27
C ALA A 8 9.86 15.28 -5.65
N THR A 9 10.47 16.40 -6.04
CA THR A 9 10.30 17.03 -7.35
C THR A 9 11.37 16.65 -8.37
N ASP A 10 12.46 16.01 -7.94
CA ASP A 10 13.54 15.56 -8.81
C ASP A 10 14.12 14.22 -8.32
N PRO A 11 14.88 13.50 -9.17
CA PRO A 11 15.39 12.16 -8.85
C PRO A 11 16.28 12.11 -7.61
N SER A 12 17.03 13.19 -7.34
CA SER A 12 17.98 13.23 -6.24
C SER A 12 17.30 13.24 -4.87
N MET A 13 16.00 13.54 -4.82
CA MET A 13 15.21 13.58 -3.58
C MET A 13 14.38 12.31 -3.32
N VAL A 14 14.31 11.39 -4.28
CA VAL A 14 13.61 10.10 -4.13
C VAL A 14 14.27 9.30 -3.01
N GLY A 15 13.45 8.75 -2.10
CA GLY A 15 13.88 8.09 -0.86
C GLY A 15 14.36 9.05 0.24
N ILE A 16 14.51 10.35 -0.02
CA ILE A 16 15.00 11.33 0.97
C ILE A 16 13.85 12.21 1.48
N ALA A 17 13.06 12.77 0.56
CA ALA A 17 11.90 13.60 0.89
C ALA A 17 10.84 12.79 1.65
N TRP A 18 9.97 13.49 2.38
CA TRP A 18 8.85 12.86 3.09
C TRP A 18 7.98 12.04 2.15
N PHE A 19 7.61 12.63 1.01
CA PHE A 19 6.76 11.98 0.03
C PHE A 19 7.45 11.92 -1.32
N ASP A 20 7.41 10.77 -1.97
CA ASP A 20 7.82 10.60 -3.36
C ASP A 20 6.83 9.72 -4.13
N TYR A 21 7.15 9.37 -5.38
CA TYR A 21 6.25 8.54 -6.16
C TYR A 21 6.17 7.09 -5.61
N TYR A 22 7.18 6.57 -4.91
CA TYR A 22 7.12 5.26 -4.24
C TYR A 22 6.15 5.25 -3.07
N SER A 23 5.92 6.39 -2.41
CA SER A 23 4.86 6.54 -1.41
C SER A 23 3.47 6.16 -1.97
N ILE A 24 3.16 6.49 -3.22
CA ILE A 24 1.92 6.01 -3.89
C ILE A 24 1.99 4.51 -4.19
N GLY A 25 3.18 3.98 -4.48
CA GLY A 25 3.41 2.54 -4.56
C GLY A 25 3.01 1.82 -3.27
N HIS A 26 3.38 2.38 -2.11
CA HIS A 26 2.99 1.86 -0.80
C HIS A 26 1.48 1.91 -0.56
N LEU A 27 0.79 2.94 -1.05
CA LEU A 27 -0.68 2.98 -1.03
C LEU A 27 -1.28 1.80 -1.82
N CYS A 28 -0.78 1.57 -3.04
CA CYS A 28 -1.19 0.46 -3.89
C CYS A 28 -0.93 -0.88 -3.19
N PHE A 29 0.24 -1.02 -2.58
CA PHE A 29 0.65 -2.23 -1.89
C PHE A 29 -0.25 -2.53 -0.68
N GLY A 30 -0.57 -1.52 0.13
CA GLY A 30 -1.52 -1.65 1.25
C GLY A 30 -2.91 -2.10 0.80
N ILE A 31 -3.43 -1.53 -0.29
CA ILE A 31 -4.70 -1.96 -0.90
C ILE A 31 -4.62 -3.42 -1.36
N ALA A 32 -3.57 -3.77 -2.13
CA ALA A 32 -3.41 -5.10 -2.70
C ALA A 32 -3.26 -6.19 -1.63
N VAL A 33 -2.41 -5.97 -0.63
CA VAL A 33 -2.19 -6.90 0.48
C VAL A 33 -3.49 -7.11 1.25
N PHE A 34 -4.21 -6.04 1.58
CA PHE A 34 -5.48 -6.16 2.28
C PHE A 34 -6.52 -6.92 1.45
N LEU A 35 -6.69 -6.58 0.17
CA LEU A 35 -7.61 -7.27 -0.72
C LEU A 35 -7.29 -8.76 -0.79
N PHE A 36 -6.02 -9.12 -1.00
CA PHE A 36 -5.58 -10.51 -1.06
C PHE A 36 -5.84 -11.26 0.24
N LEU A 37 -5.37 -10.74 1.39
CA LEU A 37 -5.56 -11.39 2.69
C LEU A 37 -7.04 -11.45 3.09
N SER A 38 -7.85 -10.49 2.66
CA SER A 38 -9.29 -10.51 2.92
C SER A 38 -10.01 -11.68 2.27
N LEU A 39 -9.41 -12.37 1.27
CA LEU A 39 -9.99 -13.58 0.67
C LEU A 39 -10.19 -14.69 1.72
N PHE A 40 -9.28 -14.80 2.71
CA PHE A 40 -9.39 -15.76 3.83
C PHE A 40 -10.55 -15.43 4.78
N TYR A 41 -11.08 -14.21 4.71
CA TYR A 41 -12.27 -13.78 5.42
C TYR A 41 -13.53 -13.87 4.55
N THR A 42 -13.50 -13.30 3.36
CA THR A 42 -14.69 -13.09 2.51
C THR A 42 -15.18 -14.37 1.86
N ILE A 43 -14.30 -15.25 1.36
CA ILE A 43 -14.70 -16.48 0.65
C ILE A 43 -15.44 -17.45 1.59
N PRO A 44 -14.90 -17.82 2.77
CA PRO A 44 -15.62 -18.69 3.69
C PRO A 44 -16.93 -18.04 4.16
N LYS A 45 -16.88 -16.76 4.51
CA LYS A 45 -18.05 -16.02 5.02
C LYS A 45 -19.17 -15.91 3.98
N HIS A 46 -18.83 -15.69 2.71
CA HIS A 46 -19.80 -15.67 1.62
C HIS A 46 -20.45 -17.04 1.42
N SER A 47 -19.70 -18.11 1.67
CA SER A 47 -20.16 -19.50 1.59
C SER A 47 -20.91 -19.98 2.85
N GLY A 48 -21.19 -19.07 3.80
CA GLY A 48 -21.85 -19.40 5.07
C GLY A 48 -20.97 -20.14 6.09
N LYS A 49 -19.66 -20.21 5.86
CA LYS A 49 -18.68 -20.86 6.74
C LYS A 49 -18.00 -19.85 7.66
N THR A 50 -17.41 -20.35 8.75
CA THR A 50 -16.56 -19.55 9.63
C THR A 50 -15.33 -19.05 8.86
N PRO A 51 -15.02 -17.73 8.90
CA PRO A 51 -13.78 -17.17 8.35
C PRO A 51 -12.53 -17.86 8.91
N ILE A 52 -11.50 -18.03 8.08
CA ILE A 52 -10.19 -18.55 8.53
C ILE A 52 -9.50 -17.48 9.38
N PHE A 53 -9.55 -16.23 8.94
CA PHE A 53 -9.04 -15.07 9.65
C PHE A 53 -10.18 -14.14 10.03
N SER A 54 -10.09 -13.48 11.19
CA SER A 54 -10.98 -12.36 11.50
C SER A 54 -10.58 -11.15 10.65
N LEU A 55 -11.53 -10.24 10.38
CA LEU A 55 -11.24 -9.07 9.56
C LEU A 55 -10.21 -8.13 10.23
N ILE A 56 -10.20 -8.06 11.56
CA ILE A 56 -9.18 -7.32 12.31
C ILE A 56 -7.81 -8.01 12.20
N PHE A 57 -7.76 -9.34 12.20
CA PHE A 57 -6.51 -10.07 12.01
C PHE A 57 -5.94 -9.88 10.59
N VAL A 58 -6.81 -9.85 9.57
CA VAL A 58 -6.42 -9.47 8.19
C VAL A 58 -5.76 -8.09 8.16
N PHE A 59 -6.33 -7.12 8.87
CA PHE A 59 -5.76 -5.77 8.96
C PHE A 59 -4.39 -5.78 9.67
N ILE A 60 -4.26 -6.48 10.81
CA ILE A 60 -2.98 -6.61 11.53
C ILE A 60 -1.91 -7.27 10.65
N LEU A 61 -2.25 -8.34 9.91
CA LEU A 61 -1.33 -8.97 8.98
C LEU A 61 -0.90 -8.03 7.85
N THR A 62 -1.82 -7.18 7.37
CA THR A 62 -1.49 -6.16 6.36
C THR A 62 -0.43 -5.19 6.90
N LEU A 63 -0.60 -4.68 8.13
CA LEU A 63 0.41 -3.83 8.76
C LEU A 63 1.75 -4.53 8.93
N GLY A 64 1.73 -5.80 9.35
CA GLY A 64 2.95 -6.60 9.49
C GLY A 64 3.70 -6.76 8.16
N ILE A 65 2.97 -6.96 7.06
CA ILE A 65 3.57 -7.06 5.72
C ILE A 65 4.11 -5.70 5.25
N LEU A 66 3.43 -4.58 5.52
CA LEU A 66 3.93 -3.25 5.19
C LEU A 66 5.26 -2.95 5.91
N ILE A 67 5.32 -3.25 7.21
CA ILE A 67 6.57 -3.08 8.00
C ILE A 67 7.66 -4.01 7.47
N LEU A 68 7.33 -5.27 7.17
CA LEU A 68 8.30 -6.20 6.60
C LEU A 68 8.81 -5.71 5.25
N TRP A 69 7.93 -5.14 4.42
CA TRP A 69 8.30 -4.61 3.12
C TRP A 69 9.34 -3.49 3.23
N GLU A 70 9.13 -2.51 4.13
CA GLU A 70 10.12 -1.45 4.42
C GLU A 70 11.49 -2.01 4.83
N VAL A 71 11.49 -3.04 5.67
CA VAL A 71 12.73 -3.72 6.08
C VAL A 71 13.37 -4.42 4.88
N LEU A 72 12.60 -5.09 4.03
CA LEU A 72 13.15 -5.72 2.83
C LEU A 72 13.70 -4.68 1.86
N GLU A 73 13.03 -3.54 1.67
CA GLU A 73 13.52 -2.47 0.80
C GLU A 73 14.85 -1.90 1.30
N ASN A 74 14.91 -1.56 2.59
CA ASN A 74 16.05 -0.86 3.17
C ASN A 74 17.22 -1.77 3.59
N PHE A 75 17.06 -3.09 3.51
CA PHE A 75 18.16 -4.03 3.75
C PHE A 75 18.42 -4.95 2.56
N LEU A 76 17.42 -5.67 2.07
CA LEU A 76 17.61 -6.66 1.02
C LEU A 76 17.73 -6.00 -0.36
N PHE A 77 16.82 -5.10 -0.72
CA PHE A 77 16.77 -4.54 -2.08
C PHE A 77 17.92 -3.59 -2.37
N ILE A 78 18.46 -2.90 -1.36
CA ILE A 78 19.72 -2.16 -1.51
C ILE A 78 20.85 -3.11 -1.90
N ASN A 79 21.02 -4.21 -1.17
CA ASN A 79 22.10 -5.18 -1.43
C ASN A 79 21.94 -5.90 -2.78
N LEU A 80 20.71 -6.05 -3.27
CA LEU A 80 20.42 -6.62 -4.59
C LEU A 80 20.49 -5.61 -5.73
N GLY A 81 20.71 -4.31 -5.44
CA GLY A 81 20.68 -3.24 -6.44
C GLY A 81 19.31 -2.99 -7.07
N TRP A 82 18.23 -3.42 -6.39
CA TRP A 82 16.85 -3.25 -6.85
C TRP A 82 16.23 -1.93 -6.37
N LYS A 83 16.86 -1.30 -5.37
CA LYS A 83 16.43 0.01 -4.88
C LYS A 83 16.85 1.12 -5.83
N PHE A 84 15.99 2.14 -5.97
CA PHE A 84 16.27 3.30 -6.80
C PHE A 84 17.62 3.92 -6.42
N GLU A 85 18.54 4.00 -7.39
CA GLU A 85 19.92 4.49 -7.19
C GLU A 85 20.71 3.83 -6.03
N GLY A 86 20.29 2.67 -5.53
CA GLY A 86 20.97 1.94 -4.46
C GLY A 86 21.06 2.68 -3.12
N ARG A 87 20.19 3.68 -2.89
CA ARG A 87 20.21 4.50 -1.66
C ARG A 87 19.22 3.99 -0.62
N PRO A 88 19.52 4.13 0.69
CA PRO A 88 18.54 3.90 1.74
C PRO A 88 17.53 5.05 1.82
N ASP A 89 16.34 4.73 2.31
CA ASP A 89 15.35 5.76 2.60
C ASP A 89 15.70 6.52 3.87
N SER A 90 15.29 7.78 3.92
CA SER A 90 15.28 8.57 5.13
C SER A 90 14.19 8.05 6.10
N TRP A 91 14.36 8.34 7.38
CA TRP A 91 13.34 8.01 8.39
C TRP A 91 11.98 8.66 8.09
N GLN A 92 11.99 9.84 7.47
CA GLN A 92 10.80 10.58 7.06
C GLN A 92 10.04 9.86 5.94
N ASN A 93 10.78 9.37 4.94
CA ASN A 93 10.21 8.62 3.82
C ASN A 93 9.61 7.29 4.29
N ILE A 94 10.38 6.49 5.05
CA ILE A 94 9.89 5.24 5.67
C ILE A 94 8.62 5.47 6.50
N THR A 95 8.59 6.53 7.31
CA THR A 95 7.42 6.86 8.13
C THR A 95 6.20 7.18 7.26
N THR A 96 6.41 7.95 6.20
CA THR A 96 5.34 8.35 5.28
C THR A 96 4.80 7.16 4.50
N ASP A 97 5.68 6.27 4.04
CA ASP A 97 5.34 5.09 3.27
C ASP A 97 4.55 4.08 4.11
N LEU A 98 4.92 3.89 5.38
CA LEU A 98 4.12 3.12 6.34
C LEU A 98 2.74 3.73 6.60
N ILE A 99 2.65 5.06 6.77
CA ILE A 99 1.37 5.75 6.99
C ILE A 99 0.47 5.61 5.77
N ILE A 100 1.01 5.82 4.57
CA ILE A 100 0.26 5.79 3.32
C ILE A 100 -0.16 4.37 2.96
N GLY A 101 0.72 3.38 3.12
CA GLY A 101 0.37 1.98 2.95
C GLY A 101 -0.71 1.55 3.95
N THR A 102 -0.59 1.98 5.21
CA THR A 102 -1.62 1.75 6.23
C THR A 102 -2.95 2.37 5.83
N PHE A 103 -2.94 3.59 5.30
CA PHE A 103 -4.14 4.26 4.80
C PHE A 103 -4.81 3.45 3.68
N GLY A 104 -4.05 2.89 2.74
CA GLY A 104 -4.57 1.99 1.71
C GLY A 104 -5.26 0.75 2.28
N GLY A 105 -4.65 0.15 3.32
CA GLY A 105 -5.25 -0.95 4.07
C GLY A 105 -6.53 -0.55 4.81
N ILE A 106 -6.57 0.63 5.45
CA ILE A 106 -7.74 1.17 6.17
C ILE A 106 -8.89 1.40 5.19
N VAL A 107 -8.64 2.06 4.06
CA VAL A 107 -9.67 2.30 3.04
C VAL A 107 -10.26 0.97 2.57
N SER A 108 -9.42 -0.01 2.25
CA SER A 108 -9.86 -1.34 1.84
C SER A 108 -10.66 -2.06 2.93
N TRP A 109 -10.26 -1.91 4.19
CA TRP A 109 -10.98 -2.44 5.35
C TRP A 109 -12.37 -1.81 5.52
N ILE A 110 -12.48 -0.49 5.43
CA ILE A 110 -13.76 0.24 5.47
C ILE A 110 -14.67 -0.23 4.33
N PHE A 111 -14.15 -0.33 3.10
CA PHE A 111 -14.92 -0.82 1.96
C PHE A 111 -15.39 -2.28 2.14
N CYS A 112 -14.55 -3.14 2.72
CA CYS A 112 -14.96 -4.50 3.07
C CYS A 112 -16.12 -4.50 4.07
N HIS A 113 -16.07 -3.64 5.09
CA HIS A 113 -17.15 -3.50 6.05
C HIS A 113 -18.45 -3.01 5.40
N GLU A 114 -18.39 -1.92 4.62
CA GLU A 114 -19.58 -1.29 4.04
C GLU A 114 -20.19 -2.09 2.89
N VAL A 115 -19.38 -2.67 2.00
CA VAL A 115 -19.88 -3.33 0.79
C VAL A 115 -20.12 -4.82 1.02
N PHE A 116 -19.19 -5.51 1.70
CA PHE A 116 -19.33 -6.96 1.89
C PHE A 116 -20.13 -7.30 3.15
N ILE A 117 -19.85 -6.70 4.32
CA ILE A 117 -20.55 -7.09 5.55
C ILE A 117 -22.01 -6.65 5.52
N LYS A 118 -22.29 -5.39 5.15
CA LYS A 118 -23.68 -4.87 5.15
C LYS A 118 -24.51 -5.40 3.97
N ASN A 119 -23.93 -5.44 2.76
CA ASN A 119 -24.70 -5.75 1.55
C ASN A 119 -24.48 -7.17 1.00
N LYS A 120 -23.58 -7.97 1.58
CA LYS A 120 -23.22 -9.35 1.15
C LYS A 120 -22.74 -9.45 -0.31
N ARG A 121 -22.31 -8.34 -0.92
CA ARG A 121 -21.86 -8.29 -2.33
C ARG A 121 -20.34 -8.46 -2.41
N ILE A 122 -19.88 -9.70 -2.40
CA ILE A 122 -18.44 -10.03 -2.50
C ILE A 122 -17.80 -9.45 -3.77
N TRP A 123 -18.46 -9.62 -4.92
CA TRP A 123 -17.95 -9.15 -6.22
C TRP A 123 -17.81 -7.63 -6.27
N ALA A 124 -18.76 -6.88 -5.71
CA ALA A 124 -18.70 -5.42 -5.72
C ALA A 124 -17.51 -4.90 -4.90
N TYR A 125 -17.19 -5.54 -3.78
CA TYR A 125 -16.02 -5.20 -2.97
C TYR A 125 -14.72 -5.41 -3.75
N TYR A 126 -14.55 -6.58 -4.38
CA TYR A 126 -13.32 -6.87 -5.13
C TYR A 126 -13.17 -6.06 -6.41
N VAL A 127 -14.26 -5.84 -7.16
CA VAL A 127 -14.23 -4.97 -8.35
C VAL A 127 -13.85 -3.55 -7.98
N PHE A 128 -14.45 -3.00 -6.91
CA PHE A 128 -14.10 -1.67 -6.42
C PHE A 128 -12.63 -1.60 -5.98
N GLY A 129 -12.16 -2.61 -5.24
CA GLY A 129 -10.77 -2.71 -4.81
C GLY A 129 -9.77 -2.75 -5.97
N ILE A 130 -10.05 -3.55 -7.00
CA ILE A 130 -9.23 -3.64 -8.22
C ILE A 130 -9.22 -2.30 -8.96
N ILE A 131 -10.38 -1.65 -9.14
CA ILE A 131 -10.46 -0.33 -9.78
C ILE A 131 -9.64 0.70 -9.00
N GLY A 132 -9.79 0.73 -7.66
CA GLY A 132 -9.03 1.63 -6.80
C GLY A 132 -7.51 1.39 -6.90
N PHE A 133 -7.09 0.13 -6.85
CA PHE A 133 -5.69 -0.27 -7.04
C PHE A 133 -5.15 0.17 -8.41
N THR A 134 -5.88 -0.10 -9.50
CA THR A 134 -5.49 0.30 -10.85
C THR A 134 -5.39 1.82 -11.00
N LEU A 135 -6.33 2.58 -10.40
CA LEU A 135 -6.28 4.04 -10.41
C LEU A 135 -5.01 4.55 -9.75
N TRP A 136 -4.66 4.03 -8.57
CA TRP A 136 -3.44 4.46 -7.87
C TRP A 136 -2.16 4.02 -8.57
N ILE A 137 -2.15 2.89 -9.28
CA ILE A 137 -1.05 2.55 -10.20
C ILE A 137 -0.88 3.60 -11.29
N VAL A 138 -1.98 4.08 -11.89
CA VAL A 138 -1.89 5.12 -12.91
C VAL A 138 -1.31 6.41 -12.31
N VAL A 139 -1.73 6.79 -11.10
CA VAL A 139 -1.17 7.95 -10.38
C VAL A 139 0.33 7.75 -10.11
N PHE A 140 0.74 6.56 -9.66
CA PHE A 140 2.15 6.20 -9.47
C PHE A 140 2.96 6.41 -10.76
N MET A 141 2.46 5.90 -11.90
CA MET A 141 3.15 6.01 -13.19
C MET A 141 3.29 7.46 -13.64
N VAL A 142 2.26 8.29 -13.42
CA VAL A 142 2.30 9.73 -13.74
C VAL A 142 3.31 10.45 -12.87
N LEU A 143 3.27 10.27 -11.54
CA LEU A 143 4.22 10.91 -10.63
C LEU A 143 5.65 10.49 -10.93
N ARG A 144 5.89 9.19 -11.15
CA ARG A 144 7.20 8.70 -11.55
C ARG A 144 7.70 9.36 -12.83
N ALA A 145 6.84 9.50 -13.85
CA ALA A 145 7.21 10.15 -15.09
C ALA A 145 7.60 11.61 -14.85
N LEU A 146 6.82 12.36 -14.06
CA LEU A 146 7.08 13.77 -13.75
C LEU A 146 8.34 13.99 -12.89
N THR A 147 8.71 13.03 -12.03
CA THR A 147 9.89 13.15 -11.16
C THR A 147 11.19 12.74 -11.88
N ILE A 148 11.13 11.83 -12.86
CA ILE A 148 12.34 11.29 -13.53
C ILE A 148 12.71 12.06 -14.80
N THR A 149 11.76 12.77 -15.43
CA THR A 149 12.02 13.64 -16.60
C THR A 149 12.59 14.99 -16.19
#